data_AF-A0A355TTE0-F1
#
_entry.id   AF-A0A355TTE0-F1
#
_cell.length_a   1.000
_cell.length_b   1.000
_cell.length_c   1.000
_cell.angle_alpha   90.00
_cell.angle_beta   90.00
_cell.angle_gamma   90.00
#
_symmetry.space_group_name_H-M   'P 1'
#
loop_
_entity.id
_entity.type
_entity.pdbx_description
1 polymer ?
#
loop_
_entity_poly.entity_id
_entity_poly.type
_entity_poly.pdbx_seq_one_letter_code
_entity_poly.pdbx_strand_id
1 'polypeptide(L)'
;EAQSALEVAKVFDTERTIVSYDNLGIARLIYQLPTTLCEMFLREVFKRGSIESLDQETLFTIQRFFENNLNVSETSRKLFVHRNTLVYRLEKIKKLTGLDLREFEDAIVFKVALMVKRYLNASPTKY
;
A
#
# COMPACT_ATOMS: atom_id res chain seq x y z
N GLU A 1 -20.83 -14.39 3.56
CA GLU A 1 -20.52 -13.15 2.82
C GLU A 1 -20.53 -11.91 3.71
N ALA A 2 -21.64 -11.60 4.40
CA ALA A 2 -21.74 -10.43 5.28
C ALA A 2 -20.68 -10.40 6.41
N GLN A 3 -20.41 -11.52 7.07
CA GLN A 3 -19.39 -11.60 8.12
C GLN A 3 -17.97 -11.35 7.57
N SER A 4 -17.62 -11.96 6.44
CA SER A 4 -16.33 -11.73 5.78
C SER A 4 -16.19 -10.29 5.30
N ALA A 5 -17.26 -9.67 4.80
CA ALA A 5 -17.25 -8.26 4.43
C ALA A 5 -16.90 -7.37 5.62
N LEU A 6 -17.49 -7.66 6.78
CA LEU A 6 -17.29 -6.91 8.01
C LEU A 6 -15.88 -7.10 8.59
N GLU A 7 -15.31 -8.29 8.49
CA GLU A 7 -13.92 -8.57 8.89
C GLU A 7 -12.91 -7.88 7.96
N VAL A 8 -13.10 -7.94 6.64
CA VAL A 8 -12.25 -7.22 5.68
C VAL A 8 -12.38 -5.70 5.89
N ALA A 9 -13.59 -5.19 6.08
CA ALA A 9 -13.80 -3.76 6.33
C ALA A 9 -13.06 -3.26 7.58
N LYS A 10 -13.07 -4.06 8.68
CA LYS A 10 -12.32 -3.77 9.92
C LYS A 10 -10.82 -3.72 9.71
N VAL A 11 -10.27 -4.65 8.94
CA VAL A 11 -8.81 -4.74 8.71
C VAL A 11 -8.33 -3.65 7.75
N PHE A 12 -9.12 -3.35 6.73
CA PHE A 12 -8.72 -2.42 5.66
C PHE A 12 -9.29 -1.01 5.82
N ASP A 13 -9.81 -0.68 7.01
CA ASP A 13 -10.26 0.66 7.43
C ASP A 13 -10.79 1.50 6.27
N THR A 14 -11.85 0.98 5.66
CA THR A 14 -12.52 1.73 4.61
C THR A 14 -13.35 2.76 5.35
N GLU A 15 -13.09 4.07 5.14
CA GLU A 15 -13.87 5.19 5.71
C GLU A 15 -15.38 5.15 5.36
N ARG A 16 -15.84 4.10 4.67
CA ARG A 16 -17.22 3.88 4.27
C ARG A 16 -17.92 3.04 5.33
N THR A 17 -18.94 3.65 5.95
CA THR A 17 -19.82 3.04 6.95
C THR A 17 -20.60 1.83 6.43
N ILE A 18 -20.68 1.67 5.10
CA ILE A 18 -21.29 0.52 4.42
C ILE A 18 -20.32 0.04 3.34
N VAL A 19 -19.82 -1.18 3.49
CA VAL A 19 -18.90 -1.80 2.53
C VAL A 19 -19.61 -2.99 1.91
N SER A 20 -20.04 -2.84 0.66
CA SER A 20 -20.52 -3.98 -0.12
C SER A 20 -19.37 -4.96 -0.33
N TYR A 21 -19.64 -6.26 -0.21
CA TYR A 21 -18.67 -7.33 -0.43
C TYR A 21 -18.02 -7.22 -1.82
N ASP A 22 -18.77 -6.76 -2.81
CA ASP A 22 -18.29 -6.57 -4.19
C ASP A 22 -17.37 -5.35 -4.34
N ASN A 23 -17.44 -4.39 -3.42
CA ASN A 23 -16.62 -3.18 -3.41
C ASN A 23 -15.29 -3.34 -2.66
N LEU A 24 -15.01 -4.52 -2.12
CA LEU A 24 -13.77 -4.81 -1.40
C LEU A 24 -12.55 -4.98 -2.32
N GLY A 25 -12.78 -5.29 -3.60
CA GLY A 25 -11.73 -5.42 -4.60
C GLY A 25 -10.57 -6.32 -4.15
N ILE A 26 -9.33 -5.83 -4.29
CA ILE A 26 -8.11 -6.55 -3.93
C ILE A 26 -8.08 -6.96 -2.44
N ALA A 27 -8.71 -6.20 -1.54
CA ALA A 27 -8.71 -6.52 -0.11
C ALA A 27 -9.38 -7.87 0.19
N ARG A 28 -10.42 -8.22 -0.58
CA ARG A 28 -11.10 -9.51 -0.49
C ARG A 28 -10.17 -10.65 -0.88
N LEU A 29 -9.39 -10.48 -1.95
CA LEU A 29 -8.41 -11.48 -2.39
C LEU A 29 -7.37 -11.70 -1.30
N ILE A 30 -6.79 -10.62 -0.77
CA ILE A 30 -5.77 -10.70 0.29
C ILE A 30 -6.30 -11.45 1.52
N TYR A 31 -7.52 -11.16 1.95
CA TYR A 31 -8.14 -11.83 3.11
C TYR A 31 -8.39 -13.34 2.90
N GLN A 32 -8.44 -13.81 1.66
CA GLN A 32 -8.56 -15.23 1.34
C GLN A 32 -7.22 -15.96 1.29
N LEU A 33 -6.09 -15.24 1.25
CA LEU A 33 -4.76 -15.84 1.19
C LEU A 33 -4.28 -16.31 2.57
N PRO A 34 -3.56 -17.44 2.64
CA PRO A 34 -2.86 -17.85 3.86
C PRO A 34 -1.90 -16.77 4.35
N THR A 35 -1.77 -16.60 5.66
CA THR A 35 -0.87 -15.57 6.24
C THR A 35 0.58 -15.84 5.85
N THR A 36 0.99 -17.10 5.77
CA THR A 36 2.30 -17.54 5.29
C THR A 36 2.61 -17.08 3.87
N LEU A 37 1.64 -17.13 2.95
CA LEU A 37 1.80 -16.65 1.58
C LEU A 37 1.95 -15.13 1.55
N CYS A 38 1.16 -14.42 2.36
CA CYS A 38 1.27 -12.97 2.55
C CYS A 38 2.66 -12.56 3.07
N GLU A 39 3.20 -13.29 4.06
CA GLU A 39 4.55 -13.07 4.57
C GLU A 39 5.63 -13.34 3.52
N MET A 40 5.50 -14.44 2.75
CA MET A 40 6.40 -14.76 1.64
C MET A 40 6.41 -13.64 0.60
N PHE A 41 5.22 -13.19 0.18
CA PHE A 41 5.08 -12.10 -0.78
C PHE A 41 5.77 -10.81 -0.28
N LEU A 42 5.57 -10.42 0.98
CA LEU A 42 6.26 -9.25 1.55
C LEU A 42 7.77 -9.41 1.55
N ARG A 43 8.28 -10.59 1.92
CA ARG A 43 9.73 -10.87 1.88
C ARG A 43 10.26 -10.78 0.45
N GLU A 44 9.48 -11.17 -0.55
CA GLU A 44 9.87 -11.11 -1.96
C GLU A 44 9.89 -9.70 -2.52
N VAL A 45 8.88 -8.90 -2.21
CA VAL A 45 8.79 -7.50 -2.64
C VAL A 45 9.87 -6.66 -1.97
N PHE A 46 10.14 -6.89 -0.69
CA PHE A 46 11.04 -6.09 0.13
C PHE A 46 12.41 -6.74 0.36
N LYS A 47 12.87 -7.61 -0.55
CA LYS A 47 14.19 -8.30 -0.45
C LYS A 47 15.36 -7.33 -0.23
N ARG A 48 15.28 -6.12 -0.79
CA ARG A 48 16.36 -5.10 -0.74
C ARG A 48 16.23 -4.08 0.39
N GLY A 49 15.15 -4.12 1.17
CA GLY A 49 14.91 -3.21 2.28
C GLY A 49 13.50 -3.35 2.83
N SER A 50 13.30 -3.16 4.14
CA SER A 50 12.01 -3.35 4.80
C SER A 50 11.10 -2.11 4.64
N ILE A 51 9.78 -2.32 4.52
CA ILE A 51 8.77 -1.26 4.72
C ILE A 51 9.02 -0.49 6.02
N GLU A 52 9.50 -1.17 7.07
CA GLU A 52 9.72 -0.58 8.38
C GLU A 52 10.85 0.47 8.38
N SER A 53 11.66 0.53 7.32
CA SER A 53 12.66 1.58 7.13
C SER A 53 12.08 2.88 6.56
N LEU A 54 10.81 2.89 6.14
CA LEU A 54 10.15 4.06 5.61
C LEU A 54 9.66 4.95 6.75
N ASP A 55 10.21 6.16 6.83
CA ASP A 55 9.74 7.19 7.75
C ASP A 55 8.30 7.64 7.42
N GLN A 56 7.65 8.27 8.40
CA GLN A 56 6.26 8.74 8.27
C GLN A 56 6.08 9.73 7.11
N GLU A 57 7.09 10.57 6.85
CA GLU A 57 7.05 11.54 5.75
C GLU A 57 7.07 10.84 4.37
N THR A 58 7.85 9.77 4.24
CA THR A 58 7.94 8.95 3.04
C THR A 58 6.62 8.23 2.79
N LEU A 59 6.04 7.61 3.82
CA LEU A 59 4.72 6.98 3.73
C LEU A 59 3.64 7.98 3.33
N PHE A 60 3.64 9.18 3.93
CA PHE A 60 2.72 10.26 3.56
C PHE A 60 2.89 10.69 2.10
N THR A 61 4.15 10.82 1.64
CA THR A 61 4.46 11.16 0.24
C THR A 61 3.89 10.10 -0.71
N ILE A 62 4.09 8.81 -0.41
CA ILE A 62 3.58 7.68 -1.19
C ILE A 62 2.05 7.70 -1.24
N GLN A 63 1.40 7.89 -0.09
CA GLN A 63 -0.06 7.96 -0.02
C GLN A 63 -0.60 9.09 -0.90
N ARG A 64 -0.05 10.30 -0.78
CA ARG A 64 -0.43 11.43 -1.63
C ARG A 64 -0.12 11.16 -3.11
N PHE A 65 0.95 10.44 -3.41
CA PHE A 65 1.26 10.08 -4.78
C PHE A 65 0.20 9.14 -5.39
N PHE A 66 -0.24 8.12 -4.64
CA PHE A 66 -1.33 7.24 -5.05
C PHE A 66 -2.68 7.98 -5.16
N GLU A 67 -3.02 8.86 -4.22
CA GLU A 67 -4.26 9.65 -4.27
C GLU A 67 -4.34 10.59 -5.47
N ASN A 68 -3.19 10.94 -6.07
CA ASN A 68 -3.11 11.75 -7.27
C ASN A 68 -2.79 10.92 -8.52
N ASN A 69 -3.08 9.61 -8.51
CA ASN A 69 -2.90 8.72 -9.65
C ASN A 69 -1.48 8.75 -10.22
N LEU A 70 -0.46 8.75 -9.35
CA LEU A 70 0.96 8.79 -9.72
C LEU A 70 1.39 10.07 -10.47
N ASN A 71 0.58 11.13 -10.43
CA ASN A 71 0.89 12.38 -11.10
C ASN A 71 1.85 13.23 -10.25
N VAL A 72 3.10 13.32 -10.71
CA VAL A 72 4.16 14.08 -10.04
C VAL A 72 3.79 15.55 -9.85
N SER A 73 3.18 16.19 -10.86
CA SER A 73 2.82 17.60 -10.79
C SER A 73 1.72 17.85 -9.75
N GLU A 74 0.64 17.08 -9.79
CA GLU A 74 -0.45 17.20 -8.81
C GLU A 74 0.02 16.91 -7.39
N THR A 75 0.80 15.86 -7.20
CA THR A 75 1.32 15.49 -5.88
C THR A 75 2.25 16.56 -5.33
N SER A 76 3.13 17.14 -6.15
CA SER A 76 4.02 18.23 -5.72
C SER A 76 3.22 19.45 -5.25
N ARG A 77 2.15 19.83 -5.97
CA ARG A 77 1.23 20.91 -5.56
C ARG A 77 0.54 20.60 -4.24
N LYS A 78 -0.03 19.40 -4.07
CA LYS A 78 -0.72 19.00 -2.83
C LYS A 78 0.20 18.85 -1.62
N LEU A 79 1.46 18.51 -1.85
CA LEU A 79 2.48 18.41 -0.80
C LEU A 79 3.16 19.75 -0.50
N PHE A 80 2.86 20.82 -1.24
CA PHE A 80 3.52 22.12 -1.14
C PHE A 80 5.05 22.03 -1.28
N VAL A 81 5.52 21.13 -2.15
CA VAL A 81 6.95 20.95 -2.45
C VAL A 81 7.22 21.17 -3.94
N HIS A 82 8.46 21.49 -4.28
CA HIS A 82 8.85 21.58 -5.67
C HIS A 82 8.83 20.19 -6.34
N ARG A 83 8.53 20.14 -7.66
CA ARG A 83 8.53 18.90 -8.45
C ARG A 83 9.81 18.09 -8.28
N ASN A 84 10.97 18.74 -8.31
CA ASN A 84 12.27 18.06 -8.17
C ASN A 84 12.45 17.46 -6.77
N THR A 85 11.91 18.10 -5.73
CA THR A 85 11.93 17.56 -4.37
C THR A 85 11.10 16.29 -4.29
N LEU A 86 9.93 16.26 -4.92
CA LEU A 86 9.12 15.03 -5.00
C LEU A 86 9.85 13.93 -5.79
N VAL A 87 10.43 14.26 -6.94
CA VAL A 87 11.23 13.30 -7.73
C VAL A 87 12.37 12.72 -6.88
N TYR A 88 13.09 13.55 -6.12
CA TYR A 88 14.13 13.07 -5.21
C TYR A 88 13.59 12.11 -4.14
N ARG A 89 12.42 12.39 -3.55
CA ARG A 89 11.76 11.48 -2.60
C ARG A 89 11.40 10.15 -3.26
N LEU A 90 10.87 10.16 -4.48
CA LEU A 90 10.55 8.96 -5.24
C LEU A 90 11.81 8.15 -5.59
N GLU A 91 12.92 8.80 -5.94
CA GLU A 91 14.21 8.13 -6.12
C GLU A 91 14.74 7.51 -4.83
N LYS A 92 14.57 8.18 -3.67
CA LYS A 92 14.91 7.60 -2.36
C LYS A 92 14.08 6.34 -2.10
N ILE A 93 12.77 6.37 -2.38
CA ILE A 93 11.89 5.21 -2.25
C ILE A 93 12.35 4.06 -3.15
N LYS A 94 12.67 4.35 -4.41
CA LYS A 94 13.20 3.35 -5.36
C LYS A 94 14.49 2.72 -4.87
N LYS A 95 15.40 3.50 -4.30
CA LYS A 95 16.66 2.97 -3.73
C LYS A 95 16.43 2.07 -2.52
N LEU A 96 15.46 2.41 -1.66
CA LEU A 96 15.15 1.64 -0.46
C LEU A 96 14.39 0.34 -0.76
N THR A 97 13.48 0.38 -1.73
CA THR A 97 12.50 -0.68 -1.95
C THR A 97 12.79 -1.49 -3.21
N GLY A 98 13.58 -0.94 -4.14
CA GLY A 98 13.79 -1.49 -5.47
C GLY A 98 12.67 -1.15 -6.47
N LEU A 99 11.58 -0.50 -6.03
CA LEU A 99 10.38 -0.25 -6.83
C LEU A 99 10.29 1.23 -7.24
N ASP A 100 10.12 1.46 -8.53
CA ASP A 100 9.88 2.80 -9.08
C ASP A 100 8.39 3.11 -9.12
N LEU A 101 7.89 3.84 -8.12
CA LEU A 101 6.44 4.12 -8.02
C LEU A 101 5.88 4.93 -9.19
N ARG A 102 6.72 5.49 -10.07
CA ARG A 102 6.25 6.16 -11.29
C ARG A 102 5.84 5.16 -12.37
N GLU A 103 6.37 3.94 -12.30
CA GLU A 103 5.98 2.83 -13.15
C GLU A 103 4.75 2.15 -12.55
N PHE A 104 3.71 1.97 -13.36
CA PHE A 104 2.42 1.47 -12.89
C PHE A 104 2.52 0.07 -12.25
N GLU A 105 3.32 -0.83 -12.85
CA GLU A 105 3.53 -2.19 -12.35
C GLU A 105 4.21 -2.21 -10.97
N ASP A 106 5.23 -1.38 -10.77
CA ASP A 106 5.91 -1.26 -9.48
C ASP A 106 4.99 -0.60 -8.44
N ALA A 107 4.21 0.40 -8.87
CA ALA A 107 3.24 1.09 -8.03
C ALA A 107 2.14 0.15 -7.51
N ILE A 108 1.59 -0.72 -8.37
CA ILE A 108 0.54 -1.66 -7.95
C ILE A 108 1.13 -2.72 -7.00
N VAL A 109 2.32 -3.25 -7.29
CA VAL A 109 3.02 -4.19 -6.39
C VAL A 109 3.22 -3.56 -5.02
N PHE A 110 3.70 -2.31 -4.98
CA PHE A 110 3.88 -1.59 -3.72
C PHE A 110 2.57 -1.37 -2.97
N LYS A 111 1.51 -0.95 -3.67
CA LYS A 111 0.18 -0.72 -3.09
C LYS A 111 -0.39 -2.00 -2.47
N VAL A 112 -0.31 -3.12 -3.18
CA VAL A 112 -0.75 -4.43 -2.69
C VAL A 112 0.09 -4.85 -1.48
N ALA A 113 1.40 -4.63 -1.50
CA ALA A 113 2.27 -4.98 -0.39
C ALA A 113 1.94 -4.17 0.88
N LEU A 114 1.63 -2.88 0.77
CA LEU A 114 1.11 -2.09 1.91
C LEU A 114 -0.22 -2.67 2.43
N MET A 115 -1.12 -3.07 1.55
CA MET A 115 -2.39 -3.68 1.94
C MET A 115 -2.17 -5.01 2.68
N VAL A 116 -1.28 -5.87 2.18
CA VAL A 116 -0.90 -7.14 2.83
C VAL A 116 -0.25 -6.89 4.20
N LYS A 117 0.64 -5.91 4.33
CA LYS A 117 1.25 -5.56 5.62
C LYS A 117 0.19 -5.09 6.62
N ARG A 118 -0.76 -4.26 6.20
CA ARG A 118 -1.89 -3.84 7.05
C ARG A 118 -2.75 -5.04 7.46
N TYR A 119 -2.99 -5.97 6.54
CA TYR A 119 -3.70 -7.21 6.83
C TYR A 119 -3.00 -8.02 7.93
N LEU A 120 -1.69 -8.29 7.79
CA LEU A 120 -0.94 -9.04 8.79
C LEU A 120 -0.86 -8.33 10.15
N ASN A 121 -0.73 -6.99 10.16
CA ASN A 121 -0.68 -6.20 11.39
C ASN A 121 -1.99 -6.22 12.18
N ALA A 122 -3.12 -6.50 11.53
CA ALA A 122 -4.41 -6.64 12.20
C ALA A 122 -4.58 -7.98 12.93
N SER A 123 -3.53 -8.82 12.98
CA SER A 123 -3.50 -10.16 13.56
C SER A 123 -4.74 -11.00 13.18
N PRO A 124 -5.07 -11.14 11.88
CA PRO A 124 -6.21 -11.93 11.46
C PRO A 124 -5.96 -13.39 11.83
N THR A 125 -6.86 -13.97 12.63
CA THR A 125 -6.78 -15.36 13.05
C THR A 125 -7.20 -16.29 11.91
N LYS A 126 -6.34 -16.44 10.90
CA LYS A 126 -6.48 -17.46 9.86
C LYS A 126 -5.11 -18.03 9.52
N TYR A 127 -5.03 -19.36 9.58
CA TYR A 127 -3.91 -20.26 9.31
C TYR A 127 -2.57 -19.64 8.89
#